data_AF-A0A2B4RLJ0-F1
#
_entry.id   AF-A0A2B4RLJ0-F1
#
_cell.length_a   1.000
_cell.length_b   1.000
_cell.length_c   1.000
_cell.angle_alpha   90.00
_cell.angle_beta   90.00
_cell.angle_gamma   90.00
#
_symmetry.space_group_name_H-M   'P 1'
#
loop_
_entity.id
_entity.type
_entity.pdbx_description
1 polymer ?
#
loop_
_entity_poly.entity_id
_entity_poly.type
_entity_poly.pdbx_seq_one_letter_code
_entity_poly.pdbx_strand_id
1 'polypeptide(L)'
;MPLRRKQYNRFAVGKYNKARKSWQEEFAREKDSLSQLSKEVKTLQRKAQRLDDKTNKKLFQDKHSTNSGAGEEKSGFDLTPDEADNNAAKSQEMAKKCEALKASQLRVKNMLTPNSLKVKEQASERGASSWLTVIPLNDPGYDLNKEEFRDALKLRYNWEFSDIPKRCVCGDIFDVDHAMTGRNGEFVILRHNEIRDLEAELLSTVCKDVEIEPPLQQITGEVLNNGTNPSQDARFDILARGF
;
A
#
# COMPACT_ATOMS: atom_id res chain seq x y z
N MET A 1 0.79 18.62 -47.43
CA MET A 1 1.06 17.16 -47.42
C MET A 1 0.11 16.51 -46.42
N PRO A 2 -0.83 15.64 -46.83
CA PRO A 2 -1.72 14.98 -45.87
C PRO A 2 -1.00 13.77 -45.24
N LEU A 3 -0.95 13.74 -43.91
CA LEU A 3 -0.35 12.66 -43.13
C LEU A 3 -1.18 11.36 -43.29
N ARG A 4 -0.56 10.30 -43.83
CA ARG A 4 -1.18 8.98 -43.95
C ARG A 4 -1.48 8.40 -42.56
N ARG A 5 -2.73 8.00 -42.32
CA ARG A 5 -3.12 7.23 -41.13
C ARG A 5 -2.32 5.92 -41.09
N LYS A 6 -1.51 5.72 -40.04
CA LYS A 6 -0.81 4.45 -39.77
C LYS A 6 -1.85 3.33 -39.67
N GLN A 7 -1.77 2.33 -40.55
CA GLN A 7 -2.58 1.12 -40.47
C GLN A 7 -2.13 0.31 -39.25
N TYR A 8 -2.90 0.35 -38.16
CA TYR A 8 -2.69 -0.55 -37.03
C TYR A 8 -2.97 -2.00 -37.45
N ASN A 9 -2.08 -2.91 -37.06
CA ASN A 9 -2.18 -4.33 -37.35
C ASN A 9 -3.47 -4.90 -36.73
N ARG A 10 -4.49 -5.15 -37.58
CA ARG A 10 -5.85 -5.57 -37.18
C ARG A 10 -5.86 -6.86 -36.34
N PHE A 11 -4.87 -7.73 -36.52
CA PHE A 11 -4.72 -8.95 -35.71
C PHE A 11 -4.34 -8.66 -34.25
N ALA A 12 -3.49 -7.66 -34.00
CA ALA A 12 -3.09 -7.27 -32.64
C ALA A 12 -4.25 -6.61 -31.89
N VAL A 13 -5.02 -5.76 -32.57
CA VAL A 13 -6.23 -5.12 -32.03
C VAL A 13 -7.32 -6.16 -31.71
N GLY A 14 -7.48 -7.18 -32.56
CA GLY A 14 -8.41 -8.29 -32.33
C GLY A 14 -8.08 -9.12 -31.09
N LYS A 15 -6.80 -9.44 -30.87
CA LYS A 15 -6.35 -10.16 -29.66
C LYS A 15 -6.55 -9.33 -28.39
N TYR A 16 -6.24 -8.04 -28.44
CA TYR A 16 -6.46 -7.11 -27.32
C TYR A 16 -7.94 -7.00 -26.94
N ASN A 17 -8.83 -6.84 -27.93
CA ASN A 17 -10.27 -6.75 -27.68
C ASN A 17 -10.85 -8.05 -27.12
N LYS A 18 -10.36 -9.20 -27.57
CA LYS A 18 -10.77 -10.51 -27.03
C LYS A 18 -10.33 -10.68 -25.57
N ALA A 19 -9.09 -10.32 -25.25
CA ALA A 19 -8.60 -10.35 -23.87
C ALA A 19 -9.37 -9.37 -22.97
N ARG A 20 -9.60 -8.13 -23.42
CA ARG A 20 -10.39 -7.14 -22.68
C ARG A 20 -11.81 -7.64 -22.39
N LYS A 21 -12.48 -8.25 -23.37
CA LYS A 21 -13.83 -8.80 -23.18
C LYS A 21 -13.84 -9.96 -22.18
N SER A 22 -12.87 -10.87 -22.27
CA SER A 22 -12.70 -11.96 -21.29
C SER A 22 -12.51 -11.46 -19.87
N TRP A 23 -11.68 -10.43 -19.69
CA TRP A 23 -11.43 -9.80 -18.39
C TRP A 23 -12.66 -9.08 -17.85
N GLN A 24 -13.42 -8.39 -18.71
CA GLN A 24 -14.68 -7.75 -18.31
C GLN A 24 -15.74 -8.77 -17.88
N GLU A 25 -15.82 -9.91 -18.56
CA GLU A 25 -16.72 -11.01 -18.18
C GLU A 25 -16.31 -11.67 -16.87
N GLU A 26 -15.01 -11.82 -16.62
CA GLU A 26 -14.48 -12.34 -15.35
C GLU A 26 -14.76 -11.41 -14.17
N PHE A 27 -14.52 -10.11 -14.37
CA PHE A 27 -14.82 -9.08 -13.38
C PHE A 27 -16.32 -8.98 -13.07
N ALA A 28 -17.18 -9.17 -14.08
CA ALA A 28 -18.63 -9.22 -13.89
C ALA A 28 -19.05 -10.44 -13.05
N ARG A 29 -18.48 -11.62 -13.31
CA ARG A 29 -18.74 -12.85 -12.51
C ARG A 29 -18.31 -12.69 -11.06
N GLU A 30 -17.16 -12.07 -10.83
CA GLU A 30 -16.65 -11.83 -9.47
C GLU A 30 -17.52 -10.81 -8.72
N LYS A 31 -17.95 -9.74 -9.39
CA LYS A 31 -18.89 -8.77 -8.82
C LYS A 31 -20.24 -9.39 -8.46
N ASP A 32 -20.76 -10.29 -9.30
CA ASP A 32 -21.99 -11.03 -9.02
C ASP A 32 -21.82 -11.99 -7.85
N SER A 33 -20.67 -12.67 -7.75
CA SER A 33 -20.34 -13.54 -6.62
C SER A 33 -20.25 -12.75 -5.29
N LEU A 34 -19.63 -11.57 -5.31
CA LEU A 34 -19.57 -10.67 -4.16
C LEU A 34 -20.96 -10.13 -3.78
N SER A 35 -21.82 -9.86 -4.76
CA SER A 35 -23.22 -9.48 -4.52
C SER A 35 -24.01 -10.61 -3.88
N GLN A 36 -23.81 -11.86 -4.31
CA GLN A 36 -24.42 -13.04 -3.70
C GLN A 36 -23.95 -13.24 -2.26
N LEU A 37 -22.64 -13.19 -2.01
CA LEU A 37 -22.07 -13.26 -0.66
C LEU A 37 -22.60 -12.15 0.24
N SER A 38 -22.75 -10.92 -0.27
CA SER A 38 -23.33 -9.81 0.49
C SER A 38 -24.79 -10.07 0.89
N LYS A 39 -25.59 -10.67 0.01
CA LYS A 39 -26.97 -11.06 0.31
C LYS A 39 -27.01 -12.17 1.35
N GLU A 40 -26.13 -13.16 1.23
CA GLU A 40 -26.00 -14.26 2.19
C GLU A 40 -25.65 -13.76 3.60
N VAL A 41 -24.66 -12.87 3.71
CA VAL A 41 -24.28 -12.23 4.97
C VAL A 41 -25.47 -11.50 5.59
N LYS A 42 -26.24 -10.73 4.80
CA LYS A 42 -27.44 -10.04 5.30
C LYS A 42 -28.51 -11.01 5.78
N THR A 43 -28.71 -12.14 5.10
CA THR A 43 -29.64 -13.17 5.57
C THR A 43 -29.18 -13.88 6.84
N LEU A 44 -27.87 -14.13 6.98
CA LEU A 44 -27.30 -14.71 8.20
C LEU A 44 -27.41 -13.74 9.38
N GLN A 45 -27.17 -12.45 9.17
CA GLN A 45 -27.40 -11.41 10.19
C GLN A 45 -28.86 -11.38 10.66
N ARG A 46 -29.84 -11.48 9.75
CA ARG A 46 -31.25 -11.56 10.12
C ARG A 46 -31.60 -12.85 10.88
N LYS A 47 -30.96 -13.97 10.55
CA LYS A 47 -31.14 -15.23 11.29
C LYS A 47 -30.56 -15.15 12.70
N ALA A 48 -29.40 -14.53 12.87
CA ALA A 48 -28.80 -14.27 14.17
C ALA A 48 -29.74 -13.40 15.03
N GLN A 49 -30.25 -12.29 14.48
CA GLN A 49 -31.20 -11.42 15.17
C GLN A 49 -32.47 -12.16 15.62
N ARG A 50 -33.03 -13.05 14.79
CA ARG A 50 -34.20 -13.86 15.17
C ARG A 50 -33.90 -14.88 16.27
N LEU A 51 -32.69 -15.43 16.29
CA LEU A 51 -32.25 -16.31 17.38
C LEU A 51 -32.12 -15.52 18.68
N ASP A 52 -31.57 -14.31 18.61
CA ASP A 52 -31.47 -13.40 19.76
C ASP A 52 -32.88 -13.02 20.28
N ASP A 53 -33.81 -12.66 19.39
CA ASP A 53 -35.20 -12.33 19.73
C ASP A 53 -35.94 -13.54 20.34
N LYS A 54 -35.70 -14.76 19.82
CA LYS A 54 -36.31 -16.00 20.33
C LYS A 54 -35.74 -16.39 21.69
N THR A 55 -34.45 -16.11 21.92
CA THR A 55 -33.77 -16.30 23.20
C THR A 55 -34.30 -15.30 24.23
N ASN A 56 -34.43 -14.02 23.85
CA ASN A 56 -35.04 -12.97 24.66
C ASN A 56 -36.52 -13.24 25.00
N LYS A 57 -37.30 -13.77 24.06
CA LYS A 57 -38.71 -14.15 24.30
C LYS A 57 -38.83 -15.32 25.28
N LYS A 58 -37.91 -16.27 25.23
CA LYS A 58 -37.84 -17.40 26.17
C LYS A 58 -37.49 -16.91 27.58
N LEU A 59 -36.48 -16.04 27.68
CA LEU A 59 -36.12 -15.31 28.90
C LEU A 59 -37.28 -14.46 29.46
N PHE A 60 -38.12 -13.86 28.61
CA PHE A 60 -39.28 -13.08 29.03
C PHE A 60 -40.44 -13.96 29.55
N GLN A 61 -40.68 -15.12 28.94
CA GLN A 61 -41.67 -16.09 29.43
C GLN A 61 -41.26 -16.71 30.77
N ASP A 62 -39.97 -17.00 30.95
CA ASP A 62 -39.43 -17.53 32.21
C ASP A 62 -39.51 -16.48 33.35
N LYS A 63 -39.43 -15.18 33.03
CA LYS A 63 -39.62 -14.07 33.98
C LYS A 63 -41.08 -13.84 34.38
N HIS A 64 -42.07 -14.06 33.51
CA HIS A 64 -43.49 -13.88 33.85
C HIS A 64 -44.07 -14.99 34.73
N SER A 65 -43.38 -16.12 34.88
CA SER A 65 -43.71 -17.15 35.87
C SER A 65 -43.22 -16.81 37.29
N THR A 66 -42.49 -15.70 37.46
CA THR A 66 -41.92 -15.26 38.73
C THR A 66 -42.24 -13.78 38.99
N ASN A 67 -42.96 -13.47 40.07
CA ASN A 67 -43.35 -12.13 40.58
C ASN A 67 -44.61 -11.45 40.02
N SER A 68 -45.72 -11.80 40.67
CA SER A 68 -46.64 -10.84 41.29
C SER A 68 -45.93 -9.93 42.33
N GLY A 69 -46.13 -8.61 42.28
CA GLY A 69 -45.93 -7.72 43.45
C GLY A 69 -45.17 -6.40 43.21
N ALA A 70 -45.96 -5.33 42.99
CA ALA A 70 -45.86 -3.94 43.49
C ALA A 70 -44.54 -3.13 43.52
N GLY A 71 -44.62 -1.89 42.99
CA GLY A 71 -44.28 -0.66 43.74
C GLY A 71 -43.17 0.26 43.20
N GLU A 72 -43.54 1.50 42.86
CA GLU A 72 -42.78 2.69 42.41
C GLU A 72 -41.61 3.11 43.37
N GLU A 73 -40.56 3.90 43.04
CA GLU A 73 -40.53 5.27 42.49
C GLU A 73 -39.04 5.80 42.35
N LYS A 74 -38.79 6.79 41.47
CA LYS A 74 -37.75 7.88 41.48
C LYS A 74 -36.59 7.98 40.43
N SER A 75 -36.67 9.13 39.74
CA SER A 75 -35.69 10.05 39.11
C SER A 75 -34.17 9.83 39.16
N GLY A 76 -33.59 9.96 37.97
CA GLY A 76 -32.18 10.14 37.63
C GLY A 76 -31.98 9.51 36.26
N PHE A 77 -31.65 10.25 35.20
CA PHE A 77 -31.23 9.60 33.94
C PHE A 77 -29.78 9.11 34.12
N ASP A 78 -29.56 8.31 35.17
CA ASP A 78 -28.52 7.30 35.17
C ASP A 78 -28.95 6.28 34.12
N LEU A 79 -28.03 5.94 33.22
CA LEU A 79 -28.19 4.76 32.38
C LEU A 79 -28.64 3.63 33.29
N THR A 80 -29.79 3.04 32.99
CA THR A 80 -30.33 1.93 33.78
C THR A 80 -29.24 0.85 33.90
N PRO A 81 -29.10 0.17 35.05
CA PRO A 81 -28.07 -0.86 35.22
C PRO A 81 -28.05 -1.86 34.05
N ASP A 82 -29.23 -2.17 33.51
CA ASP A 82 -29.43 -3.03 32.34
C ASP A 82 -28.85 -2.48 31.01
N GLU A 83 -28.79 -1.17 30.77
CA GLU A 83 -28.18 -0.57 29.58
C GLU A 83 -26.65 -0.50 29.67
N ALA A 84 -26.14 -0.22 30.87
CA ALA A 84 -24.71 -0.28 31.17
C ALA A 84 -24.18 -1.72 31.06
N ASP A 85 -24.94 -2.69 31.59
CA ASP A 85 -24.62 -4.12 31.53
C ASP A 85 -24.70 -4.68 30.10
N ASN A 86 -25.66 -4.23 29.28
CA ASN A 86 -25.74 -4.62 27.87
C ASN A 86 -24.60 -4.03 27.02
N ASN A 87 -24.17 -2.80 27.28
CA ASN A 87 -23.01 -2.22 26.61
C ASN A 87 -21.70 -2.86 27.10
N ALA A 88 -21.62 -3.25 28.37
CA ALA A 88 -20.51 -4.01 28.93
C ALA A 88 -20.43 -5.42 28.31
N ALA A 89 -21.57 -6.11 28.16
CA ALA A 89 -21.66 -7.41 27.50
C ALA A 89 -21.26 -7.34 26.01
N LYS A 90 -21.73 -6.31 25.29
CA LYS A 90 -21.30 -6.05 23.90
C LYS A 90 -19.81 -5.73 23.80
N SER A 91 -19.27 -4.93 24.69
CA SER A 91 -17.83 -4.63 24.76
C SER A 91 -17.00 -5.87 25.09
N GLN A 92 -17.46 -6.72 26.03
CA GLN A 92 -16.81 -7.99 26.34
C GLN A 92 -16.83 -8.96 25.16
N GLU A 93 -17.94 -9.04 24.42
CA GLU A 93 -18.02 -9.92 23.26
C GLU A 93 -17.20 -9.39 22.07
N MET A 94 -17.16 -8.08 21.87
CA MET A 94 -16.25 -7.44 20.90
C MET A 94 -14.79 -7.62 21.30
N ALA A 95 -14.46 -7.58 22.60
CA ALA A 95 -13.13 -7.87 23.12
C ALA A 95 -12.73 -9.33 22.85
N LYS A 96 -13.62 -10.30 23.15
CA LYS A 96 -13.41 -11.72 22.82
C LYS A 96 -13.22 -11.95 21.32
N LYS A 97 -14.01 -11.29 20.47
CA LYS A 97 -13.86 -11.35 19.00
C LYS A 97 -12.54 -10.72 18.53
N CYS A 98 -12.13 -9.59 19.12
CA CYS A 98 -10.83 -8.97 18.86
C CYS A 98 -9.67 -9.87 19.29
N GLU A 99 -9.77 -10.54 20.44
CA GLU A 99 -8.77 -11.50 20.91
C GLU A 99 -8.69 -12.74 20.00
N ALA A 100 -9.83 -13.30 19.60
CA ALA A 100 -9.87 -14.40 18.64
C ALA A 100 -9.27 -14.00 17.28
N LEU A 101 -9.55 -12.78 16.81
CA LEU A 101 -8.94 -12.23 15.60
C LEU A 101 -7.43 -12.07 15.76
N LYS A 102 -6.94 -11.52 16.87
CA LYS A 102 -5.50 -11.40 17.15
C LYS A 102 -4.80 -12.76 17.20
N ALA A 103 -5.42 -13.75 17.85
CA ALA A 103 -4.90 -15.12 17.90
C ALA A 103 -4.83 -15.76 16.50
N SER A 104 -5.88 -15.58 15.69
CA SER A 104 -5.89 -16.06 14.30
C SER A 104 -4.82 -15.36 13.44
N GLN A 105 -4.64 -14.05 13.60
CA GLN A 105 -3.63 -13.28 12.89
C GLN A 105 -2.21 -13.71 13.27
N LEU A 106 -1.96 -14.00 14.54
CA LEU A 106 -0.67 -14.48 15.04
C LEU A 106 -0.36 -15.87 14.46
N ARG A 107 -1.35 -16.78 14.45
CA ARG A 107 -1.21 -18.10 13.84
C ARG A 107 -0.83 -18.00 12.36
N VAL A 108 -1.47 -17.09 11.61
CA VAL A 108 -1.15 -16.85 10.20
C VAL A 108 0.25 -16.22 10.06
N LYS A 109 0.63 -15.27 10.93
CA LYS A 109 2.00 -14.69 10.94
C LYS A 109 3.08 -15.76 11.06
N ASN A 110 2.88 -16.74 11.94
CA ASN A 110 3.87 -17.79 12.18
C ASN A 110 4.00 -18.80 11.02
N MET A 111 3.07 -18.79 10.06
CA MET A 111 3.07 -19.66 8.88
C MET A 111 3.63 -18.97 7.62
N LEU A 112 3.88 -17.67 7.69
CA LEU A 112 4.29 -16.84 6.56
C LEU A 112 5.83 -16.88 6.39
N THR A 113 6.29 -16.90 5.14
CA THR A 113 7.71 -16.71 4.82
C THR A 113 8.15 -15.28 5.15
N PRO A 114 9.47 -15.02 5.36
CA PRO A 114 9.97 -13.68 5.65
C PRO A 114 9.51 -12.62 4.62
N ASN A 115 9.53 -12.93 3.32
CA ASN A 115 9.02 -12.01 2.30
C ASN A 115 7.52 -11.76 2.42
N SER A 116 6.71 -12.79 2.64
CA SER A 116 5.26 -12.63 2.77
C SER A 116 4.85 -11.89 4.05
N LEU A 117 5.65 -11.97 5.12
CA LEU A 117 5.52 -11.14 6.31
C LEU A 117 5.77 -9.67 5.98
N LYS A 118 6.86 -9.37 5.27
CA LYS A 118 7.21 -8.01 4.82
C LYS A 118 6.09 -7.39 3.95
N VAL A 119 5.56 -8.15 2.99
CA VAL A 119 4.43 -7.71 2.14
C VAL A 119 3.19 -7.40 2.98
N LYS A 120 2.88 -8.27 3.95
CA LYS A 120 1.75 -8.06 4.85
C LYS A 120 1.91 -6.80 5.69
N GLU A 121 3.10 -6.55 6.23
CA GLU A 121 3.39 -5.36 7.01
C GLU A 121 3.23 -4.09 6.18
N GLN A 122 3.82 -4.04 4.98
CA GLN A 122 3.67 -2.93 4.04
C GLN A 122 2.21 -2.68 3.66
N ALA A 123 1.42 -3.74 3.41
CA ALA A 123 0.01 -3.61 3.09
C ALA A 123 -0.86 -3.17 4.30
N SER A 124 -0.36 -3.35 5.52
CA SER A 124 -1.05 -2.97 6.76
C SER A 124 -0.75 -1.52 7.18
N GLU A 125 0.17 -0.83 6.52
CA GLU A 125 0.50 0.56 6.79
C GLU A 125 -0.70 1.49 6.53
N ARG A 126 -0.85 2.52 7.36
CA ARG A 126 -1.92 3.51 7.18
C ARG A 126 -1.74 4.22 5.85
N GLY A 127 -2.80 4.25 5.04
CA GLY A 127 -2.76 4.83 3.70
C GLY A 127 -2.29 3.86 2.62
N ALA A 128 -1.98 2.60 2.95
CA ALA A 128 -1.56 1.62 1.95
C ALA A 128 -2.62 1.33 0.86
N SER A 129 -3.89 1.53 1.19
CA SER A 129 -5.03 1.43 0.26
C SER A 129 -5.29 2.69 -0.58
N SER A 130 -4.62 3.80 -0.29
CA SER A 130 -4.86 5.12 -0.91
C SER A 130 -3.77 5.49 -1.92
N TRP A 131 -3.45 4.59 -2.86
CA TRP A 131 -2.34 4.83 -3.81
C TRP A 131 -2.79 5.33 -5.19
N LEU A 132 -3.99 4.95 -5.64
CA LEU A 132 -4.58 5.37 -6.92
C LEU A 132 -5.85 6.18 -6.67
N THR A 133 -5.69 7.41 -6.19
CA THR A 133 -6.78 8.40 -6.13
C THR A 133 -6.69 9.43 -7.25
N VAL A 134 -5.58 9.43 -8.00
CA VAL A 134 -5.26 10.46 -8.98
C VAL A 134 -5.74 10.05 -10.37
N ILE A 135 -6.41 10.96 -11.06
CA ILE A 135 -6.78 10.79 -12.47
C ILE A 135 -5.51 10.98 -13.29
N PRO A 136 -5.09 10.01 -14.13
CA PRO A 136 -3.94 10.20 -15.01
C PRO A 136 -4.22 11.36 -15.97
N LEU A 137 -3.32 12.34 -16.01
CA LEU A 137 -3.43 13.54 -16.83
C LEU A 137 -2.39 13.46 -17.96
N ASN A 138 -2.86 13.40 -19.20
CA ASN A 138 -1.98 13.28 -20.37
C ASN A 138 -1.23 14.58 -20.70
N ASP A 139 -1.86 15.75 -20.49
CA ASP A 139 -1.27 17.04 -20.86
C ASP A 139 0.07 17.34 -20.18
N PRO A 140 0.24 17.08 -18.86
CA PRO A 140 1.55 17.19 -18.19
C PRO A 140 2.40 15.89 -18.24
N GLY A 141 1.97 14.85 -18.96
CA GLY A 141 2.70 13.57 -19.04
C GLY A 141 2.71 12.74 -17.75
N TYR A 142 1.63 12.83 -16.95
CA TYR A 142 1.45 12.04 -15.73
C TYR A 142 0.66 10.74 -15.98
N ASP A 143 0.52 10.32 -17.24
CA ASP A 143 -0.08 9.05 -17.61
C ASP A 143 0.97 7.94 -17.61
N LEU A 144 0.76 6.92 -16.78
CA LEU A 144 1.60 5.74 -16.78
C LEU A 144 1.27 4.86 -18.00
N ASN A 145 2.31 4.39 -18.67
CA ASN A 145 2.15 3.39 -19.72
C ASN A 145 1.71 2.04 -19.11
N LYS A 146 1.27 1.10 -19.96
CA LYS A 146 0.72 -0.19 -19.51
C LYS A 146 1.72 -1.05 -18.73
N GLU A 147 3.00 -0.95 -19.03
CA GLU A 147 4.09 -1.67 -18.37
C GLU A 147 4.43 -0.97 -17.05
N GLU A 148 4.66 0.34 -17.07
CA GLU A 148 4.90 1.16 -15.88
C GLU A 148 3.82 1.00 -14.82
N PHE A 149 2.54 0.98 -15.21
CA PHE A 149 1.44 0.77 -14.28
C PHE A 149 1.50 -0.61 -13.61
N ARG A 150 1.84 -1.65 -14.36
CA ARG A 150 1.95 -3.01 -13.82
C ARG A 150 3.18 -3.18 -12.95
N ASP A 151 4.27 -2.55 -13.35
CA ASP A 151 5.51 -2.60 -12.60
C ASP A 151 5.37 -1.81 -11.30
N ALA A 152 4.70 -0.66 -11.32
CA ALA A 152 4.34 0.08 -10.11
C ALA A 152 3.47 -0.75 -9.15
N LEU A 153 2.48 -1.51 -9.68
CA LEU A 153 1.70 -2.44 -8.86
C LEU A 153 2.55 -3.56 -8.26
N LYS A 154 3.45 -4.15 -9.06
CA LYS A 154 4.35 -5.20 -8.59
C LYS A 154 5.32 -4.68 -7.53
N LEU A 155 5.90 -3.50 -7.72
CA LEU A 155 6.74 -2.84 -6.70
C LEU A 155 5.94 -2.61 -5.41
N ARG A 156 4.72 -2.10 -5.51
CA ARG A 156 3.90 -1.75 -4.34
C ARG A 156 3.55 -2.95 -3.46
N TYR A 157 3.17 -4.06 -4.09
CA TYR A 157 2.80 -5.28 -3.38
C TYR A 157 3.95 -6.29 -3.28
N ASN A 158 5.16 -5.86 -3.65
CA ASN A 158 6.36 -6.69 -3.69
C ASN A 158 6.11 -8.05 -4.41
N TRP A 159 5.40 -7.99 -5.54
CA TRP A 159 5.21 -9.13 -6.43
C TRP A 159 6.43 -9.33 -7.32
N GLU A 160 6.66 -10.58 -7.72
CA GLU A 160 7.79 -10.92 -8.57
C GLU A 160 7.64 -10.34 -9.99
N PHE A 161 8.76 -9.88 -10.54
CA PHE A 161 8.86 -9.45 -11.92
C PHE A 161 9.20 -10.64 -12.81
N SER A 162 8.33 -10.94 -13.78
CA SER A 162 8.56 -12.01 -14.76
C SER A 162 9.63 -11.67 -15.79
N ASP A 163 9.85 -10.37 -16.03
CA ASP A 163 10.54 -9.87 -17.23
C ASP A 163 11.92 -9.25 -16.90
N ILE A 164 12.48 -9.53 -15.71
CA ILE A 164 13.81 -9.06 -15.29
C ILE A 164 14.78 -10.22 -15.08
N PRO A 165 16.11 -10.01 -15.26
CA PRO A 165 17.10 -11.01 -14.91
C PRO A 165 17.01 -11.37 -13.42
N LYS A 166 17.16 -12.66 -13.10
CA LYS A 166 17.08 -13.17 -11.70
C LYS A 166 18.37 -12.97 -10.91
N ARG A 167 19.45 -12.58 -11.58
CA ARG A 167 20.78 -12.42 -10.98
C ARG A 167 21.36 -11.08 -11.39
N CYS A 168 21.97 -10.40 -10.42
CA CYS A 168 22.68 -9.14 -10.62
C CYS A 168 24.07 -9.40 -11.19
N VAL A 169 24.70 -8.36 -11.74
CA VAL A 169 26.11 -8.38 -12.18
C VAL A 169 27.05 -8.67 -11.01
N CYS A 170 26.67 -8.33 -9.77
CA CYS A 170 27.45 -8.68 -8.58
C CYS A 170 27.35 -10.17 -8.18
N GLY A 171 26.48 -10.95 -8.82
CA GLY A 171 26.28 -12.38 -8.54
C GLY A 171 25.12 -12.72 -7.59
N ASP A 172 24.57 -11.73 -6.90
CA ASP A 172 23.44 -11.91 -5.97
C ASP A 172 22.09 -12.04 -6.68
N ILE A 173 21.06 -12.45 -5.92
CA ILE A 173 19.67 -12.50 -6.40
C ILE A 173 19.21 -11.07 -6.69
N PHE A 174 18.69 -10.86 -7.89
CA PHE A 174 18.17 -9.56 -8.31
C PHE A 174 16.70 -9.43 -7.93
N ASP A 175 16.46 -9.03 -6.68
CA ASP A 175 15.13 -8.65 -6.20
C ASP A 175 14.97 -7.11 -6.16
N VAL A 176 13.77 -6.64 -5.81
CA VAL A 176 13.46 -5.20 -5.75
C VAL A 176 14.34 -4.48 -4.74
N ASP A 177 14.56 -5.10 -3.58
CA ASP A 177 15.39 -4.52 -2.52
C ASP A 177 16.84 -4.40 -3.00
N HIS A 178 17.37 -5.41 -3.66
CA HIS A 178 18.69 -5.43 -4.27
C HIS A 178 18.81 -4.43 -5.41
N ALA A 179 17.76 -4.20 -6.21
CA ALA A 179 17.76 -3.14 -7.21
C ALA A 179 17.90 -1.75 -6.58
N MET A 180 17.36 -1.55 -5.38
CA MET A 180 17.43 -0.27 -4.66
C MET A 180 18.68 -0.10 -3.77
N THR A 181 19.28 -1.20 -3.31
CA THR A 181 20.35 -1.18 -2.29
C THR A 181 21.63 -1.90 -2.71
N GLY A 182 21.62 -2.54 -3.87
CA GLY A 182 22.73 -3.35 -4.36
C GLY A 182 24.01 -2.55 -4.42
N ARG A 183 25.14 -3.22 -4.15
CA ARG A 183 26.47 -2.60 -4.23
C ARG A 183 26.80 -2.13 -5.66
N ASN A 184 26.29 -2.84 -6.65
CA ASN A 184 26.28 -2.42 -8.06
C ASN A 184 24.98 -1.68 -8.41
N GLY A 185 24.36 -1.01 -7.43
CA GLY A 185 23.17 -0.17 -7.54
C GLY A 185 23.47 1.10 -8.33
N GLU A 186 24.05 0.91 -9.51
CA GLU A 186 24.30 1.94 -10.50
C GLU A 186 23.03 2.72 -10.75
N PHE A 187 21.81 2.19 -10.56
CA PHE A 187 20.59 2.98 -10.70
C PHE A 187 20.47 4.15 -9.71
N VAL A 188 20.84 4.00 -8.44
CA VAL A 188 20.73 5.12 -7.47
C VAL A 188 21.83 6.15 -7.74
N ILE A 189 23.05 5.67 -7.99
CA ILE A 189 24.20 6.52 -8.31
C ILE A 189 24.00 7.20 -9.66
N LEU A 190 23.49 6.50 -10.67
CA LEU A 190 23.20 7.03 -12.00
C LEU A 190 22.12 8.09 -11.93
N ARG A 191 21.02 7.87 -11.18
CA ARG A 191 19.98 8.89 -11.00
C ARG A 191 20.51 10.12 -10.25
N HIS A 192 21.38 9.93 -9.27
CA HIS A 192 22.06 11.03 -8.60
C HIS A 192 22.94 11.82 -9.59
N ASN A 193 23.75 11.09 -10.38
CA ASN A 193 24.61 11.68 -11.41
C ASN A 193 23.79 12.38 -12.50
N GLU A 194 22.65 11.83 -12.93
CA GLU A 194 21.75 12.45 -13.90
C GLU A 194 21.23 13.80 -13.41
N ILE A 195 20.81 13.88 -12.14
CA ILE A 195 20.34 15.14 -11.56
C ILE A 195 21.49 16.15 -11.47
N ARG A 196 22.65 15.72 -10.98
CA ARG A 196 23.85 16.55 -10.88
C ARG A 196 24.29 17.07 -12.24
N ASP A 197 24.36 16.21 -13.24
CA ASP A 197 24.82 16.54 -14.59
C ASP A 197 23.84 17.50 -15.27
N LEU A 198 22.52 17.29 -15.10
CA LEU A 198 21.49 18.22 -15.56
C LEU A 198 21.60 19.60 -14.89
N GLU A 199 21.78 19.64 -13.57
CA GLU A 199 21.94 20.91 -12.84
C GLU A 199 23.21 21.65 -13.28
N ALA A 200 24.31 20.93 -13.49
CA ALA A 200 25.55 21.51 -14.01
C ALA A 200 25.38 22.06 -15.44
N GLU A 201 24.63 21.36 -16.29
CA GLU A 201 24.29 21.85 -17.64
C GLU A 201 23.49 23.15 -17.58
N LEU A 202 22.47 23.20 -16.71
CA LEU A 202 21.66 24.40 -16.50
C LEU A 202 22.50 25.55 -15.96
N LEU A 203 23.35 25.31 -14.97
CA LEU A 203 24.24 26.32 -14.39
C LEU A 203 25.26 26.83 -15.41
N SER A 204 25.73 25.98 -16.33
CA SER A 204 26.66 26.36 -17.39
C SER A 204 26.07 27.38 -18.39
N THR A 205 24.74 27.54 -18.42
CA THR A 205 24.09 28.57 -19.24
C THR A 205 24.21 29.98 -18.65
N VAL A 206 24.43 30.09 -17.34
CA VAL A 206 24.46 31.37 -16.61
C VAL A 206 25.82 31.67 -15.96
N CYS A 207 26.51 30.64 -15.47
CA CYS A 207 27.81 30.73 -14.84
C CYS A 207 28.93 30.52 -15.87
N LYS A 208 30.05 31.23 -15.68
CA LYS A 208 31.22 31.12 -16.58
C LYS A 208 32.12 29.94 -16.28
N ASP A 209 32.09 29.48 -15.03
CA ASP A 209 32.99 28.44 -14.51
C ASP A 209 32.14 27.43 -13.74
N VAL A 210 31.89 26.27 -14.37
CA VAL A 210 31.11 25.17 -13.79
C VAL A 210 31.94 23.90 -13.90
N GLU A 211 32.16 23.24 -12.76
CA GLU A 211 32.89 21.98 -12.66
C GLU A 211 32.03 20.92 -11.95
N ILE A 212 32.04 19.70 -12.48
CA ILE A 212 31.35 18.53 -11.92
C ILE A 212 32.35 17.71 -11.12
N GLU A 213 31.97 17.28 -9.92
CA GLU A 213 32.84 16.51 -9.02
C GLU A 213 34.23 17.10 -8.73
N PRO A 214 34.40 18.41 -8.48
CA PRO A 214 35.72 18.94 -8.13
C PRO A 214 36.14 18.50 -6.73
N PRO A 215 37.44 18.32 -6.49
CA PRO A 215 37.96 17.90 -5.19
C PRO A 215 37.68 18.93 -4.10
N LEU A 216 37.30 18.44 -2.92
CA LEU A 216 37.17 19.24 -1.72
C LEU A 216 38.54 19.70 -1.22
N GLN A 217 38.55 20.84 -0.52
CA GLN A 217 39.74 21.29 0.19
C GLN A 217 40.10 20.28 1.28
N GLN A 218 41.39 19.93 1.36
CA GLN A 218 41.88 18.99 2.36
C GLN A 218 41.75 19.55 3.78
N ILE A 219 41.42 18.66 4.71
CA ILE A 219 41.26 18.99 6.12
C ILE A 219 42.64 19.08 6.76
N THR A 220 42.93 20.21 7.42
CA THR A 220 44.22 20.52 8.04
C THR A 220 44.25 20.29 9.56
N GLY A 221 43.34 19.46 10.07
CA GLY A 221 43.18 19.17 11.50
C GLY A 221 41.89 19.70 12.13
N GLU A 222 40.92 20.15 11.32
CA GLU A 222 39.60 20.52 11.83
C GLU A 222 38.84 19.28 12.33
N VAL A 223 38.07 19.45 13.41
CA VAL A 223 37.16 18.42 13.92
C VAL A 223 35.79 18.67 13.30
N LEU A 224 35.36 17.78 12.41
CA LEU A 224 34.07 17.87 11.72
C LEU A 224 32.99 17.07 12.45
N ASN A 225 31.73 17.38 12.14
CA ASN A 225 30.58 16.67 12.71
C ASN A 225 30.56 15.19 12.28
N ASN A 226 29.99 14.34 13.14
CA ASN A 226 29.79 12.92 12.83
C ASN A 226 28.99 12.76 11.52
N GLY A 227 29.53 11.97 10.59
CA GLY A 227 28.95 11.71 9.27
C GLY A 227 29.59 12.49 8.12
N THR A 228 30.49 13.43 8.41
CA THR A 228 31.25 14.13 7.36
C THR A 228 32.28 13.19 6.74
N ASN A 229 32.44 13.20 5.41
CA ASN A 229 33.47 12.43 4.72
C ASN A 229 34.84 13.13 4.85
N PRO A 230 35.80 12.61 5.63
CA PRO A 230 37.10 13.24 5.83
C PRO A 230 38.16 12.74 4.84
N SER A 231 37.76 11.98 3.81
CA SER A 231 38.67 11.42 2.81
C SER A 231 39.36 12.53 2.01
N GLN A 232 40.61 12.29 1.62
CA GLN A 232 41.37 13.18 0.73
C GLN A 232 40.80 13.23 -0.69
N ASP A 233 39.99 12.25 -1.10
CA ASP A 233 39.26 12.22 -2.38
C ASP A 233 37.78 12.59 -2.21
N ALA A 234 37.43 13.31 -1.13
CA ALA A 234 36.10 13.89 -1.02
C ALA A 234 35.91 14.94 -2.14
N ARG A 235 34.72 14.98 -2.74
CA ARG A 235 34.39 15.85 -3.87
C ARG A 235 33.07 16.59 -3.61
N PHE A 236 32.94 17.80 -4.14
CA PHE A 236 31.64 18.48 -4.25
C PHE A 236 30.85 17.89 -5.42
N ASP A 237 29.53 17.94 -5.40
CA ASP A 237 28.76 17.48 -6.57
C ASP A 237 28.92 18.45 -7.76
N ILE A 238 28.78 19.76 -7.51
CA ILE A 238 28.91 20.81 -8.51
C ILE A 238 29.58 22.02 -7.87
N LEU A 239 30.49 22.66 -8.60
CA LEU A 239 31.01 23.98 -8.32
C LEU A 239 30.57 24.92 -9.44
N ALA A 240 29.95 26.05 -9.09
CA ALA A 240 29.60 27.08 -10.05
C ALA A 240 30.09 28.44 -9.54
N ARG A 241 30.77 29.19 -10.41
CA ARG A 241 31.31 30.53 -10.11
C ARG A 241 30.98 31.52 -11.24
N GLY A 242 30.98 32.81 -10.88
CA GLY A 242 30.85 33.90 -11.84
C GLY A 242 29.44 34.16 -12.33
N PHE A 243 28.46 34.12 -11.42
CA PHE A 243 27.11 34.68 -11.57
C PHE A 243 27.14 36.20 -11.87
#